data_AF-A0A7Y4A6Q5-F1
#
_entry.id   AF-A0A7Y4A6Q5-F1
#
_cell.length_a   1.000
_cell.length_b   1.000
_cell.length_c   1.000
_cell.angle_alpha   90.00
_cell.angle_beta   90.00
_cell.angle_gamma   90.00
#
_symmetry.space_group_name_H-M   'P 1'
#
loop_
_entity.id
_entity.type
_entity.pdbx_description
1 polymer ?
#
loop_
_entity_poly.entity_id
_entity_poly.type
_entity_poly.pdbx_seq_one_letter_code
_entity_poly.pdbx_strand_id
1 'polypeptide(L)'
;MLLINRTHVLDESSGFIQSLESQVRHPIGINEISLLNYMFSNKGKVLSKQELMNEVWHKRGIVVESSSLLHSISSCRRGLEDRTGTVIRTERGIGYEFTGSVKAIDSLTEVLREAAPAQPIEPPKPASIESQVKASSISRLQMLKLGAVFFAALAGSYLFVKQSHGHIGVSGAKTAEYQECAYQPTTQGETLYFNNARIYQFEELSLMVDEQGRSISFSNNSGVLNCE
;
A
#
# COMPACT_ATOMS: atom_id res chain seq x y z
N MET A 1 13.87 1.66 -10.60
CA MET A 1 12.48 1.84 -10.11
C MET A 1 11.99 3.22 -10.52
N LEU A 2 10.68 3.47 -10.50
CA LEU A 2 10.11 4.77 -10.91
C LEU A 2 9.33 5.41 -9.76
N LEU A 3 9.66 6.65 -9.42
CA LEU A 3 8.94 7.47 -8.44
C LEU A 3 7.86 8.29 -9.14
N ILE A 4 6.61 8.05 -8.79
CA ILE A 4 5.42 8.69 -9.35
C ILE A 4 4.89 9.70 -8.32
N ASN A 5 4.80 10.97 -8.70
CA ASN A 5 4.32 12.09 -7.87
C ASN A 5 5.00 12.25 -6.50
N ARG A 6 6.20 11.67 -6.31
CA ARG A 6 6.88 11.58 -5.00
C ARG A 6 6.10 10.82 -3.93
N THR A 7 5.01 10.15 -4.29
CA THR A 7 4.13 9.46 -3.35
C THR A 7 4.07 7.96 -3.60
N HIS A 8 4.37 7.51 -4.82
CA HIS A 8 4.31 6.09 -5.17
C HIS A 8 5.61 5.64 -5.84
N VAL A 9 6.07 4.45 -5.52
CA VAL A 9 7.21 3.81 -6.16
C VAL A 9 6.71 2.62 -6.97
N LEU A 10 6.93 2.66 -8.27
CA LEU A 10 6.74 1.54 -9.17
C LEU A 10 8.04 0.74 -9.27
N ASP A 11 7.97 -0.53 -8.90
CA ASP A 11 9.00 -1.50 -9.17
C ASP A 11 8.57 -2.37 -10.36
N GLU A 12 9.16 -2.10 -11.52
CA GLU A 12 8.89 -2.84 -12.75
C GLU A 12 9.40 -4.29 -12.68
N SER A 13 10.42 -4.56 -11.87
CA SER A 13 11.04 -5.88 -11.77
C SER A 13 10.27 -6.83 -10.87
N SER A 14 9.77 -6.31 -9.74
CA SER A 14 8.95 -7.09 -8.81
C SER A 14 7.45 -7.03 -9.13
N GLY A 15 7.00 -6.06 -9.93
CA GLY A 15 5.60 -5.94 -10.35
C GLY A 15 4.69 -5.37 -9.28
N PHE A 16 5.17 -4.38 -8.52
CA PHE A 16 4.38 -3.74 -7.47
C PHE A 16 4.43 -2.21 -7.59
N ILE A 17 3.33 -1.58 -7.18
CA ILE A 17 3.29 -0.15 -6.85
C ILE A 17 3.20 -0.03 -5.34
N GLN A 18 4.17 0.65 -4.72
CA GLN A 18 4.18 0.93 -3.29
C GLN A 18 3.82 2.38 -3.03
N SER A 19 2.80 2.62 -2.21
CA SER A 19 2.52 3.96 -1.66
C SER A 19 3.51 4.26 -0.53
N LEU A 20 4.17 5.40 -0.58
CA LEU A 20 5.09 5.88 0.46
C LEU A 20 4.35 6.40 1.69
N GLU A 21 3.09 6.81 1.53
CA GLU A 21 2.26 7.31 2.61
C GLU A 21 1.64 6.15 3.40
N SER A 22 0.94 5.24 2.72
CA SER A 22 0.26 4.11 3.37
C SER A 22 1.18 2.91 3.61
N GLN A 23 2.36 2.89 3.00
CA GLN A 23 3.29 1.74 2.95
C GLN A 23 2.66 0.47 2.35
N VAL A 24 1.50 0.59 1.70
CA VAL A 24 0.81 -0.51 1.05
C VAL A 24 1.47 -0.81 -0.30
N ARG A 25 1.62 -2.10 -0.59
CA ARG A 25 2.06 -2.61 -1.90
C ARG A 25 0.87 -3.15 -2.67
N HIS A 26 0.71 -2.68 -3.91
CA HIS A 26 -0.31 -3.16 -4.83
C HIS A 26 0.35 -3.97 -5.94
N PRO A 27 0.02 -5.28 -6.10
CA PRO A 27 0.52 -6.07 -7.22
C PRO A 27 -0.09 -5.55 -8.52
N ILE A 28 0.74 -5.46 -9.57
CA ILE A 28 0.32 -5.11 -10.91
C ILE A 28 0.91 -6.10 -11.92
N GLY A 29 0.16 -6.41 -12.96
CA GLY A 29 0.59 -7.35 -14.00
C GLY A 29 1.49 -6.72 -15.05
N ILE A 30 1.97 -7.55 -15.96
CA ILE A 30 2.87 -7.14 -17.05
C ILE A 30 2.23 -6.14 -18.02
N ASN A 31 0.91 -6.24 -18.21
CA ASN A 31 0.16 -5.36 -19.08
C ASN A 31 0.01 -3.97 -18.44
N GLU A 32 -0.26 -3.93 -17.14
CA GLU A 32 -0.33 -2.70 -16.34
C GLU A 32 1.01 -1.98 -16.32
N ILE A 33 2.12 -2.70 -16.13
CA ILE A 33 3.49 -2.14 -16.21
C ILE A 33 3.73 -1.54 -17.60
N SER A 34 3.40 -2.30 -18.65
CA SER A 34 3.60 -1.86 -20.03
C SER A 34 2.75 -0.63 -20.37
N LEU A 35 1.50 -0.62 -19.90
CA LEU A 35 0.58 0.49 -20.04
C LEU A 35 1.14 1.75 -19.36
N LEU A 36 1.56 1.64 -18.11
CA LEU A 36 2.15 2.75 -17.36
C LEU A 36 3.40 3.29 -18.05
N ASN A 37 4.33 2.43 -18.47
CA ASN A 37 5.54 2.83 -19.18
C ASN A 37 5.23 3.58 -20.49
N TYR A 38 4.24 3.11 -21.25
CA TYR A 38 3.80 3.80 -22.46
C TYR A 38 3.19 5.17 -22.15
N MET A 39 2.36 5.26 -21.10
CA MET A 39 1.76 6.52 -20.66
C MET A 39 2.82 7.51 -20.13
N PHE A 40 3.85 7.04 -19.42
CA PHE A 40 4.94 7.89 -18.92
C PHE A 40 5.77 8.49 -20.06
N SER A 41 6.06 7.67 -21.08
CA SER A 41 6.77 8.10 -22.28
C SER A 41 5.99 9.15 -23.07
N ASN A 42 4.66 9.14 -22.95
CA ASN A 42 3.74 10.09 -23.60
C ASN A 42 3.04 11.00 -22.56
N LYS A 43 3.73 11.36 -21.48
CA LYS A 43 3.18 12.21 -20.43
C LYS A 43 2.56 13.49 -21.00
N GLY A 44 1.36 13.84 -20.53
CA GLY A 44 0.63 15.06 -20.94
C GLY A 44 -0.03 14.97 -22.32
N LYS A 45 0.05 13.82 -23.01
CA LYS A 45 -0.66 13.55 -24.25
C LYS A 45 -1.90 12.69 -23.97
N VAL A 46 -3.02 13.03 -24.60
CA VAL A 46 -4.22 12.18 -24.59
C VAL A 46 -3.99 11.01 -25.55
N LEU A 47 -4.02 9.79 -25.02
CA LEU A 47 -3.81 8.55 -25.75
C LEU A 47 -5.16 7.89 -26.02
N SER A 48 -5.42 7.53 -27.27
CA SER A 48 -6.68 6.89 -27.65
C SER A 48 -6.76 5.47 -27.11
N LYS A 49 -7.98 4.95 -26.91
CA LYS A 49 -8.16 3.55 -26.49
C LYS A 49 -7.52 2.57 -27.47
N GLN A 50 -7.61 2.82 -28.77
CA GLN A 50 -7.03 1.97 -29.79
C GLN A 50 -5.50 2.01 -29.78
N GLU A 51 -4.91 3.20 -29.60
CA GLU A 51 -3.46 3.37 -29.45
C GLU A 51 -2.93 2.57 -28.24
N LEU A 52 -3.59 2.70 -27.08
CA LEU A 52 -3.22 1.95 -25.88
C LEU A 52 -3.36 0.44 -26.07
N MET A 53 -4.47 -0.02 -26.67
CA MET A 53 -4.67 -1.45 -26.94
C MET A 53 -3.61 -2.00 -27.89
N ASN A 54 -3.24 -1.21 -28.91
CA ASN A 54 -2.24 -1.60 -29.88
C ASN A 54 -0.86 -1.77 -29.27
N GLU A 55 -0.43 -0.80 -28.47
CA GLU A 55 0.91 -0.79 -27.88
C GLU A 55 1.10 -1.85 -26.81
N VAL A 56 0.08 -2.09 -25.99
CA VAL A 56 0.20 -3.01 -24.85
C VAL A 56 -0.07 -4.47 -25.26
N TRP A 57 -1.01 -4.73 -26.18
CA TRP A 57 -1.43 -6.08 -26.55
C TRP A 57 -1.19 -6.43 -28.02
N HIS A 58 -1.68 -5.63 -28.98
CA HIS A 58 -1.66 -6.06 -30.40
C HIS A 58 -0.24 -6.18 -30.96
N LYS A 59 0.70 -5.32 -30.57
CA LYS A 59 2.12 -5.46 -30.93
C LYS A 59 2.74 -6.79 -30.47
N ARG A 60 2.17 -7.42 -29.45
CA ARG A 60 2.55 -8.73 -28.93
C ARG A 60 1.77 -9.88 -29.56
N GLY A 61 0.91 -9.60 -30.54
CA GLY A 61 0.03 -10.57 -31.18
C GLY A 61 -1.18 -10.97 -30.34
N ILE A 62 -1.49 -10.23 -29.26
CA ILE A 62 -2.63 -10.53 -28.38
C ILE A 62 -3.79 -9.62 -28.77
N VAL A 63 -4.92 -10.19 -29.17
CA VAL A 63 -6.14 -9.45 -29.47
C VAL A 63 -7.00 -9.38 -28.21
N VAL A 64 -7.38 -8.17 -27.80
CA VAL A 64 -8.16 -7.92 -26.59
C VAL A 64 -9.33 -7.00 -26.85
N GLU A 65 -10.33 -7.09 -25.99
CA GLU A 65 -11.45 -6.17 -25.99
C GLU A 65 -11.17 -4.92 -25.14
N SER A 66 -12.00 -3.90 -25.32
CA SER A 66 -11.93 -2.67 -24.53
C SER A 66 -12.09 -2.89 -23.02
N SER A 67 -12.72 -3.99 -22.61
CA SER A 67 -12.86 -4.40 -21.19
C SER A 67 -11.50 -4.69 -20.54
N SER A 68 -10.56 -5.27 -21.28
CA SER A 68 -9.20 -5.55 -20.81
C SER A 68 -8.43 -4.25 -20.53
N LEU A 69 -8.53 -3.27 -21.44
CA LEU A 69 -7.94 -1.94 -21.21
C LEU A 69 -8.54 -1.27 -19.96
N LEU A 70 -9.86 -1.34 -19.80
CA LEU A 70 -10.54 -0.78 -18.62
C LEU A 70 -10.07 -1.44 -17.32
N HIS A 71 -9.90 -2.76 -17.33
CA HIS A 71 -9.38 -3.50 -16.19
C HIS A 71 -7.96 -3.04 -15.83
N SER A 72 -7.05 -2.97 -16.79
CA SER A 72 -5.67 -2.53 -16.54
C SER A 72 -5.63 -1.08 -16.05
N ILE A 73 -6.41 -0.15 -16.63
CA ILE A 73 -6.51 1.23 -16.13
C ILE A 73 -7.03 1.25 -14.69
N SER A 74 -8.03 0.43 -14.36
CA SER A 74 -8.57 0.33 -13.01
C SER A 74 -7.55 -0.20 -12.02
N SER A 75 -6.77 -1.22 -12.40
CA SER A 75 -5.70 -1.78 -11.58
C SER A 75 -4.60 -0.74 -11.33
N CYS A 76 -4.12 -0.06 -12.38
CA CYS A 76 -3.15 1.03 -12.25
C CYS A 76 -3.63 2.14 -11.30
N ARG A 77 -4.88 2.60 -11.45
CA ARG A 77 -5.46 3.61 -10.55
C ARG A 77 -5.52 3.15 -9.11
N ARG A 78 -5.87 1.88 -8.87
CA ARG A 78 -5.91 1.31 -7.52
C ARG A 78 -4.52 1.26 -6.90
N GLY A 79 -3.49 0.88 -7.66
CA GLY A 79 -2.11 0.87 -7.17
C GLY A 79 -1.54 2.25 -6.91
N LEU A 80 -1.97 3.25 -7.67
CA LEU A 80 -1.63 4.66 -7.48
C LEU A 80 -2.53 5.37 -6.44
N GLU A 81 -3.43 4.63 -5.79
CA GLU A 81 -4.45 5.15 -4.87
C GLU A 81 -5.24 6.35 -5.46
N ASP A 82 -5.34 6.41 -6.80
CA ASP A 82 -5.90 7.53 -7.57
C ASP A 82 -7.42 7.45 -7.65
N ARG A 83 -8.09 7.74 -6.52
CA ARG A 83 -9.55 7.71 -6.40
C ARG A 83 -10.24 8.79 -7.23
N THR A 84 -9.57 9.91 -7.43
CA THR A 84 -10.12 11.10 -8.10
C THR A 84 -9.80 11.13 -9.60
N GLY A 85 -8.94 10.25 -10.10
CA GLY A 85 -8.52 10.23 -11.51
C GLY A 85 -7.61 11.41 -11.87
N THR A 86 -6.82 11.86 -10.90
CA THR A 86 -5.88 12.99 -11.03
C THR A 86 -4.54 12.61 -11.62
N VAL A 87 -4.15 11.34 -11.54
CA VAL A 87 -2.88 10.82 -12.07
C VAL A 87 -3.10 10.22 -13.46
N ILE A 88 -4.15 9.40 -13.59
CA ILE A 88 -4.62 8.88 -14.87
C ILE A 88 -5.99 9.49 -15.15
N ARG A 89 -6.05 10.53 -15.98
CA ARG A 89 -7.27 11.26 -16.31
C ARG A 89 -8.02 10.58 -17.46
N THR A 90 -9.34 10.47 -17.34
CA THR A 90 -10.19 9.99 -18.44
C THR A 90 -10.66 11.17 -19.29
N GLU A 91 -10.32 11.16 -20.58
CA GLU A 91 -10.89 12.07 -21.57
C GLU A 91 -12.07 11.39 -22.27
N ARG A 92 -13.29 11.82 -21.94
CA ARG A 92 -14.52 11.16 -22.39
C ARG A 92 -14.59 11.12 -23.92
N GLY A 93 -14.84 9.93 -24.47
CA GLY A 93 -14.95 9.70 -25.92
C GLY A 93 -13.61 9.60 -26.66
N ILE A 94 -12.48 9.90 -26.02
CA ILE A 94 -11.16 9.90 -26.66
C ILE A 94 -10.28 8.80 -26.07
N GLY A 95 -10.02 8.84 -24.75
CA GLY A 95 -9.12 7.89 -24.11
C GLY A 95 -8.60 8.37 -22.75
N TYR A 96 -7.29 8.26 -22.53
CA TYR A 96 -6.66 8.49 -21.23
C TYR A 96 -5.41 9.35 -21.35
N GLU A 97 -5.16 10.17 -20.34
CA GLU A 97 -3.97 11.00 -20.22
C GLU A 97 -3.28 10.72 -18.89
N PHE A 98 -1.95 10.67 -18.90
CA PHE A 98 -1.16 10.66 -17.67
C PHE A 98 -0.67 12.07 -17.36
N THR A 99 -1.13 12.59 -16.22
CA THR A 99 -0.90 13.96 -15.74
C THR A 99 0.12 14.02 -14.60
N GLY A 100 0.56 12.88 -14.08
CA GLY A 100 1.53 12.78 -13.00
C GLY A 100 2.96 13.18 -13.38
N SER A 101 3.84 13.24 -12.39
CA SER A 101 5.29 13.35 -12.55
C SER A 101 5.94 11.99 -12.31
N VAL A 102 6.96 11.67 -13.09
CA VAL A 102 7.72 10.41 -12.97
C VAL A 102 9.20 10.76 -12.94
N LYS A 103 9.94 10.12 -12.03
CA LYS A 103 11.40 10.21 -11.95
C LYS A 103 11.97 8.81 -11.80
N ALA A 104 13.04 8.51 -12.51
CA ALA A 104 13.82 7.30 -12.26
C ALA A 104 14.53 7.42 -10.91
N ILE A 105 14.53 6.33 -10.16
CA ILE A 105 15.25 6.20 -8.89
C ILE A 105 15.99 4.85 -8.88
N ASP A 106 17.18 4.84 -8.29
CA ASP A 106 18.01 3.64 -8.21
C ASP A 106 17.65 2.79 -6.98
N SER A 107 17.16 3.42 -5.90
CA SER A 107 16.67 2.71 -4.72
C SER A 107 15.66 3.52 -3.90
N LEU A 108 14.78 2.83 -3.15
CA LEU A 108 13.87 3.46 -2.18
C LEU A 108 14.60 4.27 -1.10
N THR A 109 15.85 3.89 -0.78
CA THR A 109 16.69 4.55 0.22
C THR A 109 17.07 5.98 -0.17
N GLU A 110 17.12 6.30 -1.47
CA GLU A 110 17.41 7.65 -1.96
C GLU A 110 16.21 8.60 -1.77
N VAL A 111 14.99 8.10 -1.95
CA VAL A 111 13.75 8.88 -1.78
C VAL A 111 13.53 9.31 -0.34
N LEU A 112 13.81 8.40 0.61
CA LEU A 112 13.72 8.70 2.05
C LEU A 112 14.79 9.71 2.50
N ARG A 113 15.92 9.79 1.79
CA ARG A 113 17.04 10.68 2.11
C ARG A 113 16.81 12.12 1.63
N GLU A 114 16.18 12.30 0.46
CA GLU A 114 15.83 13.61 -0.10
C GLU A 114 14.71 14.32 0.69
N ALA A 115 13.83 13.56 1.36
CA ALA A 115 12.73 14.10 2.15
C ALA A 115 13.15 14.59 3.56
N ALA A 116 14.37 14.30 4.01
CA ALA A 116 14.91 14.83 5.24
C ALA A 116 15.56 16.19 4.97
N PRO A 117 15.03 17.32 5.50
CA PRO A 117 15.77 18.57 5.43
C PRO A 117 17.08 18.37 6.20
N ALA A 118 18.21 18.60 5.53
CA ALA A 118 19.52 18.62 6.14
C ALA A 118 19.58 19.80 7.13
N GLN A 119 19.11 19.59 8.36
CA GLN A 119 19.38 20.48 9.46
C GLN A 119 20.77 20.11 10.03
N PRO A 120 21.73 21.07 10.04
CA PRO A 120 22.96 20.90 10.79
C PRO A 120 22.61 20.60 12.25
N ILE A 121 23.13 19.49 12.76
CA ILE A 121 22.95 19.05 14.15
C ILE A 121 23.73 20.03 15.04
N GLU A 122 23.08 21.06 15.56
CA GLU A 122 23.61 21.87 16.66
C GLU A 122 23.06 21.30 17.97
N PRO A 123 23.91 20.98 18.97
CA PRO A 123 23.47 20.34 20.20
C PRO A 123 22.55 21.28 20.99
N PRO A 124 21.40 20.81 21.52
CA PRO A 124 20.47 21.66 22.22
C PRO A 124 21.04 22.08 23.59
N LYS A 125 21.33 23.38 23.73
CA LYS A 125 21.58 24.03 25.01
C LYS A 125 20.27 24.10 25.80
N PRO A 126 20.21 23.68 27.07
CA PRO A 126 18.97 23.71 27.83
C PRO A 126 18.60 25.15 28.16
N ALA A 127 17.51 25.64 27.57
CA ALA A 127 16.87 26.89 27.94
C ALA A 127 15.80 26.60 29.01
N SER A 128 16.01 27.17 30.20
CA SER A 128 15.07 27.22 31.32
C SER A 128 13.84 28.04 30.96
N ILE A 129 12.66 27.42 31.01
CA ILE A 129 11.37 28.13 30.90
C ILE A 129 10.83 28.33 32.32
N GLU A 130 11.06 29.52 32.87
CA GLU A 130 10.19 30.05 33.94
C GLU A 130 8.91 30.58 33.29
N SER A 131 7.80 29.85 33.44
CA SER A 131 6.47 30.37 33.09
C SER A 131 5.68 30.61 34.36
N GLN A 132 5.48 31.89 34.69
CA GLN A 132 4.57 32.33 35.72
C GLN A 132 3.11 32.10 35.30
N VAL A 133 2.38 31.30 36.06
CA VAL A 133 0.93 31.15 35.92
C VAL A 133 0.25 31.73 37.15
N LYS A 134 -0.52 32.80 36.93
CA LYS A 134 -1.36 33.44 37.95
C LYS A 134 -2.44 32.47 38.41
N ALA A 135 -2.50 32.22 39.71
CA ALA A 135 -3.49 31.37 40.34
C ALA A 135 -4.87 32.06 40.38
N SER A 136 -5.81 31.61 39.55
CA SER A 136 -7.24 31.90 39.73
C SER A 136 -7.87 30.81 40.59
N SER A 137 -8.38 31.19 41.76
CA SER A 137 -9.02 30.33 42.77
C SER A 137 -10.31 29.71 42.23
N ILE A 138 -10.29 28.39 41.93
CA ILE A 138 -11.47 27.59 41.63
C ILE A 138 -11.79 26.73 42.86
N SER A 139 -13.02 26.84 43.36
CA SER A 139 -13.46 26.23 44.62
C SER A 139 -13.42 24.69 44.59
N ARG A 140 -12.95 24.09 45.71
CA ARG A 140 -12.72 22.64 45.88
C ARG A 140 -13.94 21.75 45.57
N LEU A 141 -15.16 22.29 45.61
CA LEU A 141 -16.40 21.55 45.39
C LEU A 141 -16.71 21.30 43.90
N GLN A 142 -16.18 22.11 42.98
CA GLN A 142 -16.34 21.91 41.53
C GLN A 142 -15.36 20.88 40.95
N MET A 143 -14.21 20.63 41.61
CA MET A 143 -13.23 19.62 41.19
C MET A 143 -13.70 18.18 41.41
N LEU A 144 -14.51 17.91 42.44
CA LEU A 144 -15.00 16.55 42.72
C LEU A 144 -15.99 16.02 41.67
N LYS A 145 -16.82 16.89 41.08
CA LYS A 145 -17.82 16.46 40.09
C LYS A 145 -17.21 16.22 38.71
N LEU A 146 -16.19 16.97 38.31
CA LEU A 146 -15.52 16.77 37.01
C LEU A 146 -14.64 15.50 36.99
N GLY A 147 -13.95 15.19 38.10
CA GLY A 147 -13.09 14.01 38.18
C GLY A 147 -13.88 12.69 38.06
N ALA A 148 -15.04 12.59 38.72
CA ALA A 148 -15.87 11.38 38.68
C ALA A 148 -16.40 11.06 37.27
N VAL A 149 -16.76 12.08 36.48
CA VAL A 149 -17.22 11.91 35.09
C VAL A 149 -16.09 11.39 34.19
N PHE A 150 -14.87 11.90 34.38
CA PHE A 150 -13.71 11.48 33.58
C PHE A 150 -13.30 10.02 33.88
N PHE A 151 -13.30 9.63 35.15
CA PHE A 151 -13.02 8.24 35.54
C PHE A 151 -14.10 7.26 35.06
N ALA A 152 -15.38 7.65 35.10
CA ALA A 152 -16.47 6.83 34.56
C ALA A 152 -16.37 6.65 33.04
N ALA A 153 -16.00 7.70 32.31
CA ALA A 153 -15.80 7.64 30.86
C ALA A 153 -14.58 6.76 30.49
N LEU A 154 -13.48 6.87 31.22
CA LEU A 154 -12.30 6.02 31.02
C LEU A 154 -12.57 4.55 31.36
N ALA A 155 -13.28 4.28 32.46
CA ALA A 155 -13.67 2.92 32.82
C ALA A 155 -14.69 2.33 31.83
N GLY A 156 -15.66 3.13 31.37
CA GLY A 156 -16.61 2.75 30.33
C GLY A 156 -15.94 2.45 29.00
N SER A 157 -15.00 3.29 28.56
CA SER A 157 -14.18 3.06 27.37
C SER A 157 -13.32 1.80 27.52
N TYR A 158 -12.65 1.62 28.66
CA TYR A 158 -11.86 0.41 28.92
C TYR A 158 -12.71 -0.86 28.91
N LEU A 159 -13.89 -0.84 29.52
CA LEU A 159 -14.84 -1.95 29.49
C LEU A 159 -15.41 -2.18 28.09
N PHE A 160 -15.70 -1.13 27.33
CA PHE A 160 -16.15 -1.22 25.94
C PHE A 160 -15.06 -1.78 25.04
N VAL A 161 -13.81 -1.35 25.18
CA VAL A 161 -12.65 -1.91 24.48
C VAL A 161 -12.47 -3.38 24.87
N LYS A 162 -12.53 -3.71 26.17
CA LYS A 162 -12.46 -5.09 26.67
C LYS A 162 -13.59 -5.97 26.13
N GLN A 163 -14.80 -5.44 25.98
CA GLN A 163 -15.95 -6.11 25.40
C GLN A 163 -15.84 -6.23 23.87
N SER A 164 -15.27 -5.22 23.22
CA SER A 164 -15.12 -5.12 21.75
C SER A 164 -13.86 -5.79 21.20
N HIS A 165 -13.01 -6.39 22.05
CA HIS A 165 -11.96 -7.30 21.62
C HIS A 165 -12.50 -8.61 20.98
N GLY A 166 -13.81 -8.71 20.74
CA GLY A 166 -14.38 -9.63 19.76
C GLY A 166 -13.96 -9.25 18.33
N HIS A 167 -12.84 -9.82 17.90
CA HIS A 167 -12.41 -10.00 16.52
C HIS A 167 -12.70 -8.83 15.55
N ILE A 168 -11.76 -7.87 15.44
CA ILE A 168 -11.43 -7.32 14.11
C ILE A 168 -10.62 -8.41 13.37
N GLY A 169 -11.26 -9.54 13.13
CA GLY A 169 -10.80 -10.53 12.18
C GLY A 169 -11.42 -10.16 10.85
N VAL A 170 -10.64 -10.18 9.77
CA VAL A 170 -11.18 -10.24 8.42
C VAL A 170 -12.17 -11.40 8.41
N SER A 171 -13.47 -11.08 8.42
CA SER A 171 -14.55 -12.06 8.56
C SER A 171 -14.43 -13.05 7.40
N GLY A 172 -13.87 -14.23 7.68
CA GLY A 172 -13.66 -15.30 6.69
C GLY A 172 -12.21 -15.78 6.52
N ALA A 173 -11.19 -15.05 6.95
CA ALA A 173 -9.80 -15.50 6.77
C ALA A 173 -9.33 -16.36 7.95
N LYS A 174 -8.98 -17.64 7.71
CA LYS A 174 -8.27 -18.46 8.70
C LYS A 174 -6.79 -18.11 8.63
N THR A 175 -6.20 -17.74 9.77
CA THR A 175 -4.77 -17.38 9.84
C THR A 175 -3.99 -18.47 10.54
N ALA A 176 -2.83 -18.84 9.97
CA ALA A 176 -1.86 -19.73 10.59
C ALA A 176 -0.45 -19.12 10.51
N GLU A 177 0.38 -19.38 11.51
CA GLU A 177 1.78 -18.91 11.59
C GLU A 177 2.72 -20.12 11.61
N TYR A 178 3.81 -20.05 10.86
CA TYR A 178 4.81 -21.10 10.70
C TYR A 178 6.22 -20.53 10.79
N GLN A 179 7.18 -21.32 11.29
CA GLN A 179 8.57 -20.84 11.39
C GLN A 179 9.27 -20.88 10.05
N GLU A 180 8.99 -21.90 9.24
CA GLU A 180 9.55 -22.03 7.90
C GLU A 180 8.51 -22.62 6.95
N CYS A 181 8.39 -22.03 5.76
CA CYS A 181 7.54 -22.53 4.69
C CYS A 181 8.32 -22.58 3.37
N ALA A 182 8.29 -23.72 2.70
CA ALA A 182 8.78 -23.93 1.35
C ALA A 182 7.62 -23.92 0.35
N TYR A 183 7.69 -23.04 -0.63
CA TYR A 183 6.77 -22.95 -1.76
C TYR A 183 7.38 -23.55 -3.02
N GLN A 184 6.71 -24.54 -3.61
CA GLN A 184 7.13 -25.25 -4.82
C GLN A 184 6.20 -24.90 -6.00
N PRO A 185 6.66 -24.11 -6.98
CA PRO A 185 5.83 -23.72 -8.12
C PRO A 185 5.38 -24.93 -8.96
N THR A 186 4.12 -24.96 -9.42
CA THR A 186 3.58 -26.06 -10.27
C THR A 186 4.23 -26.12 -11.66
N THR A 187 4.74 -24.99 -12.14
CA THR A 187 5.48 -24.84 -13.40
C THR A 187 6.98 -24.77 -13.09
N GLN A 188 7.86 -25.46 -13.85
CA GLN A 188 9.33 -25.47 -13.67
C GLN A 188 9.88 -24.15 -13.10
N GLY A 189 10.19 -24.15 -11.80
CA GLY A 189 10.61 -22.99 -11.03
C GLY A 189 11.35 -23.41 -9.78
N GLU A 190 12.13 -22.49 -9.22
CA GLU A 190 12.91 -22.71 -8.00
C GLU A 190 12.00 -22.70 -6.75
N THR A 191 12.33 -23.53 -5.77
CA THR A 191 11.63 -23.56 -4.47
C THR A 191 11.93 -22.28 -3.69
N LEU A 192 10.89 -21.59 -3.23
CA LEU A 192 11.02 -20.34 -2.46
C LEU A 192 10.83 -20.61 -0.98
N TYR A 193 11.71 -20.09 -0.13
CA TYR A 193 11.67 -20.25 1.33
C TYR A 193 11.23 -18.96 2.03
N PHE A 194 10.30 -19.11 2.97
CA PHE A 194 9.70 -18.05 3.78
C PHE A 194 9.87 -18.36 5.26
N ASN A 195 10.55 -17.48 6.01
CA ASN A 195 10.77 -17.61 7.44
C ASN A 195 9.73 -16.78 8.21
N ASN A 196 9.28 -17.27 9.37
CA ASN A 196 8.26 -16.64 10.20
C ASN A 196 7.03 -16.23 9.37
N ALA A 197 6.53 -17.17 8.58
CA ALA A 197 5.50 -16.95 7.59
C ALA A 197 4.10 -16.95 8.23
N ARG A 198 3.27 -15.95 7.87
CA ARG A 198 1.84 -15.92 8.16
C ARG A 198 1.06 -16.26 6.91
N ILE A 199 0.12 -17.18 7.02
CA ILE A 199 -0.77 -17.60 5.95
C ILE A 199 -2.17 -17.12 6.25
N TYR A 200 -2.75 -16.38 5.32
CA TYR A 200 -4.14 -15.95 5.31
C TYR A 200 -4.92 -16.80 4.29
N GLN A 201 -5.78 -17.69 4.78
CA GLN A 201 -6.60 -18.55 3.93
C GLN A 201 -7.96 -17.89 3.67
N PHE A 202 -8.26 -17.66 2.40
CA PHE A 202 -9.57 -17.27 1.88
C PHE A 202 -10.29 -18.50 1.28
N GLU A 203 -11.47 -18.33 0.66
CA GLU A 203 -12.26 -19.48 0.16
C GLU A 203 -11.48 -20.36 -0.84
N GLU A 204 -10.90 -19.79 -1.89
CA GLU A 204 -10.19 -20.52 -2.96
C GLU A 204 -8.67 -20.24 -3.01
N LEU A 205 -8.23 -19.24 -2.24
CA LEU A 205 -6.88 -18.66 -2.33
C LEU A 205 -6.27 -18.53 -0.93
N SER A 206 -4.97 -18.77 -0.83
CA SER A 206 -4.15 -18.49 0.33
C SER A 206 -3.10 -17.43 -0.01
N LEU A 207 -2.85 -16.52 0.92
CA LEU A 207 -1.77 -15.54 0.85
C LEU A 207 -0.78 -15.83 1.97
N MET A 208 0.47 -16.10 1.62
CA MET A 208 1.57 -16.23 2.57
C MET A 208 2.40 -14.95 2.59
N VAL A 209 2.77 -14.47 3.77
CA VAL A 209 3.58 -13.26 3.99
C VAL A 209 4.65 -13.55 5.04
N ASP A 210 5.92 -13.28 4.75
CA ASP A 210 7.00 -13.41 5.74
C ASP A 210 7.23 -12.13 6.56
N GLU A 211 8.14 -12.21 7.53
CA GLU A 211 8.56 -11.07 8.36
C GLU A 211 9.21 -9.93 7.56
N GLN A 212 9.78 -10.24 6.38
CA GLN A 212 10.41 -9.26 5.48
C GLN A 212 9.39 -8.58 4.56
N GLY A 213 8.11 -8.98 4.62
CA GLY A 213 7.04 -8.47 3.78
C GLY A 213 7.08 -9.00 2.34
N ARG A 214 7.81 -10.09 2.08
CA ARG A 214 7.66 -10.87 0.85
C ARG A 214 6.36 -11.65 0.95
N SER A 215 5.63 -11.72 -0.15
CA SER A 215 4.34 -12.41 -0.16
C SER A 215 4.10 -13.20 -1.44
N ILE A 216 3.35 -14.29 -1.33
CA ILE A 216 2.97 -15.13 -2.46
C ILE A 216 1.53 -15.62 -2.28
N SER A 217 0.79 -15.66 -3.38
CA SER A 217 -0.59 -16.14 -3.41
C SER A 217 -0.67 -17.48 -4.15
N PHE A 218 -1.43 -18.43 -3.61
CA PHE A 218 -1.57 -19.77 -4.19
C PHE A 218 -2.96 -20.35 -3.91
N SER A 219 -3.41 -21.29 -4.74
CA SER A 219 -4.70 -21.96 -4.52
C SER A 219 -4.63 -22.89 -3.30
N ASN A 220 -5.67 -22.92 -2.48
CA ASN A 220 -5.75 -23.76 -1.28
C ASN A 220 -5.49 -25.26 -1.56
N ASN A 221 -5.88 -25.74 -2.74
CA ASN A 221 -5.81 -27.16 -3.12
C ASN A 221 -4.61 -27.51 -3.99
N SER A 222 -3.64 -26.59 -4.13
CA SER A 222 -2.53 -26.78 -5.06
C SER A 222 -1.42 -27.71 -4.56
N GLY A 223 -1.35 -27.99 -3.25
CA GLY A 223 -0.33 -28.87 -2.66
C GLY A 223 1.11 -28.34 -2.78
N VAL A 224 1.28 -27.09 -3.18
CA VAL A 224 2.56 -26.42 -3.45
C VAL A 224 3.30 -25.96 -2.20
N LEU A 225 2.75 -26.21 -1.02
CA LEU A 225 3.22 -25.63 0.22
C LEU A 225 3.58 -26.72 1.23
N ASN A 226 4.81 -26.64 1.75
CA ASN A 226 5.25 -27.43 2.89
C ASN A 226 5.72 -26.48 4.00
N CYS A 227 5.12 -26.56 5.19
CA CYS A 227 5.44 -25.68 6.31
C CYS A 227 5.73 -26.49 7.57
N GLU A 228 6.73 -26.04 8.34
CA GLU A 228 7.16 -26.58 9.64
C GLU A 228 6.94 -25.58 10.78
#